data_AF-A0A817PBV8-F1
#
_entry.id   AF-A0A817PBV8-F1
#
_cell.length_a   1.000
_cell.length_b   1.000
_cell.length_c   1.000
_cell.angle_alpha   90.00
_cell.angle_beta   90.00
_cell.angle_gamma   90.00
#
_symmetry.space_group_name_H-M   'P 1'
#
loop_
_entity.id
_entity.type
_entity.pdbx_description
1 polymer ?
#
loop_
_entity_poly.entity_id
_entity_poly.type
_entity_poly.pdbx_seq_one_letter_code
_entity_poly.pdbx_strand_id
1 'polypeptide(L)'
;MKAVVSLSNIGSFLVISDDGNDVAIVKLANLTHPRIVLTPTHLNFIREKINQSGHAQEVFKALIKSIYTYKPDNSFNYCWPARDAALLYTITRDINYAHIAYLALNANRINYTIYDKSAIKLRFSLSTMARSQAFDWAYDAFTIEQRRELMNDFQYTASIFTSYSDDHSRNPNDKASNWIGIVKSGELIQHLSLYGEEGYPDDQAERRILFLLSELKLHLEQSYGPSGYMQEGLSYLAYVLPILGPAVYLAKHMGISIFDEAWSRPDWHNLALHIISLRKQRNSLQFGVSESTYSYNGFMPFIFNSTNDANIKAALKWLYDRTMGINSSSPAYDGKDKSAALLYYPYEIAAQHPSIAFPRSISMISDNIDGFYGFRNRYRDENDVLIALMNRNRRHGGWNANETFALSVISHNTTWARMPGKEFKRYNLTRKFSTPLIDGWPREPPKGKKLGYTRTIKSFSGQGGGYVSIDSSVNLNITLAQRDILVDMIKRGNIDTIIAIQDQFVNNLSHFWHWQLSPDPGETNITLGNGNNVSTFIIRGRNGS
;
A
#
# COMPACT_ATOMS: atom_id res chain seq x y z
N MET A 1 1.83 -22.19 -17.99
CA MET A 1 0.56 -21.91 -18.70
C MET A 1 0.72 -22.27 -20.16
N LYS A 2 -0.33 -22.82 -20.78
CA LYS A 2 -0.41 -22.97 -22.23
C LYS A 2 -1.44 -21.96 -22.75
N ALA A 3 -1.02 -21.04 -23.62
CA ALA A 3 -1.96 -20.23 -24.39
C ALA A 3 -2.56 -21.16 -25.46
N VAL A 4 -3.88 -21.34 -25.46
CA VAL A 4 -4.50 -22.17 -26.50
C VAL A 4 -5.83 -21.55 -26.93
N VAL A 5 -5.92 -21.40 -28.26
CA VAL A 5 -7.08 -21.00 -29.07
C VAL A 5 -7.35 -19.49 -29.14
N SER A 6 -6.96 -18.91 -30.28
CA SER A 6 -7.60 -17.71 -30.81
C SER A 6 -9.05 -18.05 -31.11
N LEU A 7 -9.99 -17.42 -30.40
CA LEU A 7 -11.42 -17.78 -30.49
C LEU A 7 -12.13 -17.16 -31.70
N SER A 8 -11.47 -16.31 -32.48
CA SER A 8 -11.93 -15.78 -33.79
C SER A 8 -10.94 -14.74 -34.31
N ASN A 9 -11.12 -14.29 -35.56
CA ASN A 9 -10.38 -13.16 -36.18
C ASN A 9 -10.54 -11.80 -35.46
N ILE A 10 -11.12 -11.75 -34.25
CA ILE A 10 -11.27 -10.53 -33.44
C ILE A 10 -10.87 -10.80 -31.98
N GLY A 11 -9.56 -10.89 -31.74
CA GLY A 11 -8.90 -10.35 -30.54
C GLY A 11 -9.23 -10.94 -29.16
N SER A 12 -9.79 -12.15 -29.06
CA SER A 12 -9.96 -12.83 -27.78
C SER A 12 -9.14 -14.13 -27.71
N PHE A 13 -8.37 -14.31 -26.63
CA PHE A 13 -7.66 -15.55 -26.35
C PHE A 13 -7.98 -16.07 -24.94
N LEU A 14 -8.12 -17.39 -24.85
CA LEU A 14 -8.32 -18.09 -23.58
C LEU A 14 -6.94 -18.42 -22.98
N VAL A 15 -6.74 -18.00 -21.73
CA VAL A 15 -5.57 -18.36 -20.94
C VAL A 15 -5.94 -19.60 -20.15
N ILE A 16 -5.16 -20.67 -20.35
CA ILE A 16 -5.37 -21.95 -19.67
C ILE A 16 -4.15 -22.22 -18.77
N SER A 17 -4.40 -22.62 -17.54
CA SER A 17 -3.37 -23.06 -16.60
C SER A 17 -2.71 -24.36 -17.06
N ASP A 18 -1.57 -24.72 -16.46
CA ASP A 18 -0.86 -25.94 -16.83
C ASP A 18 -1.66 -27.23 -16.52
N ASP A 19 -2.63 -27.15 -15.61
CA ASP A 19 -3.57 -28.22 -15.26
C ASP A 19 -4.86 -28.20 -16.10
N GLY A 20 -4.97 -27.31 -17.09
CA GLY A 20 -6.09 -27.30 -18.05
C GLY A 20 -7.31 -26.48 -17.64
N ASN A 21 -7.27 -25.72 -16.54
CA ASN A 21 -8.37 -24.84 -16.13
C ASN A 21 -8.34 -23.51 -16.87
N ASP A 22 -9.51 -22.96 -17.16
CA ASP A 22 -9.66 -21.60 -17.69
C ASP A 22 -9.21 -20.59 -16.63
N VAL A 23 -8.14 -19.85 -16.93
CA VAL A 23 -7.57 -18.84 -16.04
C VAL A 23 -8.11 -17.45 -16.36
N ALA A 24 -8.28 -17.14 -17.65
CA ALA A 24 -8.85 -15.87 -18.09
C ALA A 24 -9.33 -15.94 -19.54
N ILE A 25 -10.41 -15.23 -19.87
CA ILE A 25 -10.71 -14.85 -21.25
C ILE A 25 -10.14 -13.44 -21.42
N VAL A 26 -9.09 -13.30 -22.22
CA VAL A 26 -8.53 -11.99 -22.53
C VAL A 26 -9.16 -11.53 -23.83
N LYS A 27 -9.95 -10.47 -23.77
CA LYS A 27 -10.41 -9.77 -24.96
C LYS A 27 -9.63 -8.47 -25.03
N LEU A 28 -8.61 -8.40 -25.89
CA LEU A 28 -7.86 -7.17 -26.10
C LEU A 28 -8.82 -6.11 -26.64
N ALA A 29 -9.32 -5.28 -25.73
CA ALA A 29 -10.20 -4.18 -26.07
C ALA A 29 -9.40 -3.10 -26.80
N ASN A 30 -10.06 -2.49 -27.79
CA ASN A 30 -9.74 -1.27 -28.50
C ASN A 30 -8.29 -0.75 -28.38
N LEU A 31 -7.51 -0.91 -29.47
CA LEU A 31 -6.12 -0.43 -29.58
C LEU A 31 -6.00 1.11 -29.69
N THR A 32 -7.07 1.87 -29.44
CA THR A 32 -7.02 3.34 -29.50
C THR A 32 -6.54 3.94 -28.19
N HIS A 33 -5.59 4.86 -28.27
CA HIS A 33 -5.17 5.69 -27.16
C HIS A 33 -6.13 6.87 -26.89
N PRO A 34 -6.27 7.34 -25.63
CA PRO A 34 -5.76 6.69 -24.41
C PRO A 34 -6.56 5.43 -24.05
N ARG A 35 -5.87 4.39 -23.57
CA ARG A 35 -6.45 3.12 -23.14
C ARG A 35 -6.24 2.83 -21.64
N ILE A 36 -5.31 3.53 -21.00
CA ILE A 36 -5.02 3.38 -19.57
C ILE A 36 -5.95 4.27 -18.75
N VAL A 37 -6.94 3.67 -18.09
CA VAL A 37 -7.85 4.31 -17.11
C VAL A 37 -8.81 5.36 -17.72
N LEU A 38 -8.43 6.03 -18.80
CA LEU A 38 -9.13 7.15 -19.41
C LEU A 38 -9.87 6.71 -20.69
N THR A 39 -11.15 6.38 -20.55
CA THR A 39 -12.05 6.30 -21.73
C THR A 39 -12.56 7.71 -22.08
N PRO A 40 -13.08 7.95 -23.30
CA PRO A 40 -13.72 9.22 -23.64
C PRO A 40 -14.84 9.61 -22.66
N THR A 41 -15.65 8.64 -22.23
CA THR A 41 -16.71 8.85 -21.24
C THR A 41 -16.15 9.27 -19.89
N HIS A 42 -15.12 8.57 -19.38
CA HIS A 42 -14.49 8.92 -18.11
C HIS A 42 -13.81 10.30 -18.17
N LEU A 43 -13.18 10.63 -19.28
CA LEU A 43 -12.55 11.93 -19.49
C LEU A 43 -13.56 13.08 -19.47
N ASN A 44 -14.70 12.91 -20.13
CA ASN A 44 -15.78 13.91 -20.10
C ASN A 44 -16.35 14.09 -18.70
N PHE A 45 -16.53 12.99 -17.96
CA PHE A 45 -16.92 13.03 -16.56
C PHE A 45 -15.91 13.82 -15.70
N ILE A 46 -14.61 13.56 -15.83
CA ILE A 46 -13.57 14.29 -15.10
C ILE A 46 -13.58 15.79 -15.45
N ARG A 47 -13.73 16.14 -16.73
CA ARG A 47 -13.85 17.55 -17.17
C ARG A 47 -15.05 18.25 -16.53
N GLU A 48 -16.20 17.57 -16.47
CA GLU A 48 -17.38 18.09 -15.78
C GLU A 48 -17.09 18.34 -14.29
N LYS A 49 -16.47 17.38 -13.60
CA LYS A 49 -16.17 17.50 -12.17
C LYS A 49 -15.14 18.59 -11.85
N ILE A 50 -14.16 18.84 -12.70
CA ILE A 50 -13.16 19.91 -12.49
C ILE A 50 -13.80 21.31 -12.62
N ASN A 51 -14.86 21.44 -13.43
CA ASN A 51 -15.60 22.69 -13.58
C ASN A 51 -16.57 22.96 -12.41
N GLN A 52 -16.75 21.99 -11.51
CA GLN A 52 -17.55 22.13 -10.29
C GLN A 52 -16.63 22.43 -9.10
N SER A 53 -17.07 23.28 -8.17
CA SER A 53 -16.33 23.49 -6.92
C SER A 53 -16.30 22.19 -6.11
N GLY A 54 -15.13 21.80 -5.61
CA GLY A 54 -14.97 20.58 -4.82
C GLY A 54 -13.65 19.87 -5.08
N HIS A 55 -13.62 18.57 -4.76
CA HIS A 55 -12.41 17.74 -4.78
C HIS A 55 -11.70 17.75 -6.13
N ALA A 56 -12.39 17.45 -7.22
CA ALA A 56 -11.76 17.40 -8.56
C ALA A 56 -11.04 18.71 -8.92
N GLN A 57 -11.70 19.85 -8.71
CA GLN A 57 -11.11 21.15 -8.99
C GLN A 57 -9.86 21.42 -8.15
N GLU A 58 -9.90 21.13 -6.85
CA GLU A 58 -8.76 21.35 -5.96
C GLU A 58 -7.58 20.42 -6.26
N VAL A 59 -7.84 19.14 -6.55
CA VAL A 59 -6.80 18.20 -7.00
C VAL A 59 -6.20 18.65 -8.32
N PHE A 60 -7.02 19.08 -9.28
CA PHE A 60 -6.56 19.57 -10.58
C PHE A 60 -5.66 20.81 -10.45
N LYS A 61 -6.03 21.79 -9.63
CA LYS A 61 -5.17 22.95 -9.31
C LYS A 61 -3.85 22.50 -8.66
N ALA A 62 -3.91 21.55 -7.73
CA ALA A 62 -2.73 21.02 -7.07
C ALA A 62 -1.80 20.25 -8.03
N LEU A 63 -2.38 19.54 -9.02
CA LEU A 63 -1.66 18.83 -10.07
C LEU A 63 -0.90 19.80 -10.99
N ILE A 64 -1.58 20.86 -11.46
CA ILE A 64 -0.96 21.95 -12.23
C ILE A 64 0.23 22.54 -11.45
N LYS A 65 0.02 22.91 -10.18
CA LYS A 65 1.07 23.45 -9.33
C LYS A 65 2.26 22.50 -9.17
N SER A 66 2.01 21.19 -9.03
CA SER A 66 3.12 20.23 -8.85
C SER A 66 4.03 20.12 -10.06
N ILE A 67 3.51 20.27 -11.28
CA ILE A 67 4.34 20.21 -12.50
C ILE A 67 5.30 21.41 -12.56
N TYR A 68 4.84 22.62 -12.24
CA TYR A 68 5.68 23.82 -12.28
C TYR A 68 6.64 23.97 -11.09
N THR A 69 6.35 23.31 -9.97
CA THR A 69 7.22 23.30 -8.79
C THR A 69 8.16 22.10 -8.74
N TYR A 70 8.02 21.17 -9.68
CA TYR A 70 8.82 19.97 -9.72
C TYR A 70 10.30 20.31 -9.91
N LYS A 71 11.12 19.84 -8.98
CA LYS A 71 12.57 19.85 -9.11
C LYS A 71 13.02 18.41 -9.31
N PRO A 72 13.70 18.08 -10.41
CA PRO A 72 14.28 16.77 -10.58
C PRO A 72 15.22 16.50 -9.40
N ASP A 73 14.90 15.50 -8.58
CA ASP A 73 15.80 15.02 -7.54
C ASP A 73 16.57 13.80 -8.04
N ASN A 74 17.74 13.50 -7.47
CA ASN A 74 18.61 12.37 -7.87
C ASN A 74 17.97 10.98 -7.62
N SER A 75 16.67 10.91 -7.33
CA SER A 75 15.96 9.70 -6.94
C SER A 75 14.84 9.34 -7.92
N PHE A 76 14.06 8.31 -7.58
CA PHE A 76 13.05 7.60 -8.38
C PHE A 76 11.91 8.46 -9.00
N ASN A 77 11.98 9.79 -8.96
CA ASN A 77 10.84 10.69 -9.19
C ASN A 77 10.76 11.32 -10.59
N TYR A 78 11.73 11.11 -11.48
CA TYR A 78 11.84 11.80 -12.78
C TYR A 78 10.62 11.68 -13.71
N CYS A 79 9.79 10.64 -13.57
CA CYS A 79 8.71 10.38 -14.52
C CYS A 79 7.32 10.87 -14.07
N TRP A 80 7.14 11.22 -12.79
CA TRP A 80 5.84 11.70 -12.32
C TRP A 80 5.37 12.97 -13.06
N PRO A 81 6.24 13.96 -13.35
CA PRO A 81 5.84 15.12 -14.14
C PRO A 81 5.41 14.74 -15.56
N ALA A 82 6.04 13.74 -16.18
CA ALA A 82 5.68 13.30 -17.53
C ALA A 82 4.24 12.79 -17.56
N ARG A 83 3.91 11.91 -16.61
CA ARG A 83 2.57 11.37 -16.44
C ARG A 83 1.55 12.46 -16.13
N ASP A 84 1.84 13.28 -15.13
CA ASP A 84 0.91 14.31 -14.64
C ASP A 84 0.66 15.36 -15.74
N ALA A 85 1.69 15.74 -16.50
CA ALA A 85 1.54 16.63 -17.65
C ALA A 85 0.74 15.98 -18.79
N ALA A 86 0.98 14.69 -19.09
CA ALA A 86 0.18 13.98 -20.08
C ALA A 86 -1.30 13.91 -19.69
N LEU A 87 -1.62 13.68 -18.40
CA LEU A 87 -2.99 13.73 -17.90
C LEU A 87 -3.61 15.12 -18.10
N LEU A 88 -2.87 16.18 -17.76
CA LEU A 88 -3.35 17.54 -17.98
C LEU A 88 -3.62 17.80 -19.46
N TYR A 89 -2.74 17.37 -20.37
CA TYR A 89 -2.98 17.45 -21.80
C TYR A 89 -4.26 16.70 -22.20
N THR A 90 -4.46 15.46 -21.74
CA THR A 90 -5.67 14.70 -22.06
C THR A 90 -6.93 15.45 -21.60
N ILE A 91 -6.89 16.08 -20.43
CA ILE A 91 -8.01 16.85 -19.87
C ILE A 91 -8.22 18.16 -20.63
N THR A 92 -7.19 18.98 -20.84
CA THR A 92 -7.32 20.37 -21.34
C THR A 92 -7.15 20.52 -22.85
N ARG A 93 -6.49 19.55 -23.48
CA ARG A 93 -5.99 19.62 -24.86
C ARG A 93 -4.98 20.76 -25.12
N ASP A 94 -4.39 21.31 -24.05
CA ASP A 94 -3.30 22.29 -24.17
C ASP A 94 -1.99 21.58 -24.53
N ILE A 95 -1.52 21.81 -25.76
CA ILE A 95 -0.31 21.18 -26.31
C ILE A 95 0.95 21.46 -25.49
N ASN A 96 0.98 22.55 -24.71
CA ASN A 96 2.11 22.85 -23.82
C ASN A 96 2.32 21.72 -22.80
N TYR A 97 1.25 21.10 -22.30
CA TYR A 97 1.37 19.98 -21.38
C TYR A 97 1.89 18.71 -22.06
N ALA A 98 1.51 18.44 -23.31
CA ALA A 98 2.10 17.33 -24.07
C ALA A 98 3.59 17.57 -24.33
N HIS A 99 3.98 18.82 -24.62
CA HIS A 99 5.39 19.18 -24.77
C HIS A 99 6.18 18.97 -23.46
N ILE A 100 5.63 19.39 -22.32
CA ILE A 100 6.22 19.12 -20.99
C ILE A 100 6.35 17.61 -20.76
N ALA A 101 5.32 16.83 -21.09
CA ALA A 101 5.35 15.38 -20.96
C ALA A 101 6.50 14.76 -21.78
N TYR A 102 6.62 15.14 -23.06
CA TYR A 102 7.68 14.67 -23.94
C TYR A 102 9.08 15.04 -23.42
N LEU A 103 9.29 16.30 -23.00
CA LEU A 103 10.57 16.74 -22.45
C LEU A 103 10.94 15.97 -21.17
N ALA A 104 9.97 15.69 -20.30
CA ALA A 104 10.19 14.92 -19.09
C ALA A 104 10.53 13.44 -19.38
N LEU A 105 9.89 12.83 -20.39
CA LEU A 105 10.23 11.48 -20.87
C LEU A 105 11.69 11.43 -21.38
N ASN A 106 12.08 12.41 -22.19
CA ASN A 106 13.43 12.50 -22.74
C ASN A 106 14.50 12.78 -21.66
N ALA A 107 14.21 13.64 -20.70
CA ALA A 107 15.11 13.90 -19.58
C ALA A 107 15.31 12.63 -18.73
N ASN A 108 14.26 11.84 -18.54
CA ASN A 108 14.36 10.57 -17.84
C ASN A 108 15.22 9.55 -18.60
N ARG A 109 15.16 9.51 -19.94
CA ARG A 109 16.01 8.64 -20.76
C ARG A 109 17.50 8.80 -20.45
N ILE A 110 17.96 10.04 -20.38
CA ILE A 110 19.38 10.38 -20.17
C ILE A 110 19.90 9.84 -18.83
N ASN A 111 19.04 9.80 -17.80
CA ASN A 111 19.43 9.39 -16.45
C ASN A 111 19.56 7.86 -16.27
N TYR A 112 19.10 7.03 -17.22
CA TYR A 112 19.20 5.57 -17.11
C TYR A 112 20.64 5.04 -17.11
N THR A 113 21.58 5.79 -17.69
CA THR A 113 22.97 5.36 -17.88
C THR A 113 23.83 5.49 -16.61
N ILE A 114 23.32 6.11 -15.54
CA ILE A 114 24.10 6.53 -14.37
C ILE A 114 23.90 5.59 -13.16
N TYR A 115 23.00 4.61 -13.24
CA TYR A 115 22.61 3.84 -12.05
C TYR A 115 23.50 2.63 -11.73
N ASP A 116 23.85 2.49 -10.45
CA ASP A 116 24.45 1.30 -9.85
C ASP A 116 23.59 0.04 -10.07
N LYS A 117 24.24 -1.11 -10.25
CA LYS A 117 23.66 -2.40 -10.66
C LYS A 117 22.64 -2.94 -9.65
N SER A 118 22.76 -2.61 -8.36
CA SER A 118 22.06 -3.28 -7.26
C SER A 118 20.54 -3.07 -7.17
N ALA A 119 19.96 -2.09 -7.88
CA ALA A 119 18.50 -1.83 -7.84
C ALA A 119 17.92 -1.35 -9.18
N ILE A 120 18.57 -1.70 -10.29
CA ILE A 120 18.22 -1.19 -11.62
C ILE A 120 16.76 -1.52 -11.99
N LYS A 121 16.30 -2.78 -11.83
CA LYS A 121 14.91 -3.16 -12.14
C LYS A 121 13.89 -2.35 -11.35
N LEU A 122 14.10 -2.17 -10.06
CA LEU A 122 13.18 -1.43 -9.20
C LEU A 122 13.06 0.03 -9.66
N ARG A 123 14.18 0.65 -10.02
CA ARG A 123 14.22 2.03 -10.56
C ARG A 123 13.47 2.12 -11.89
N PHE A 124 13.76 1.22 -12.82
CA PHE A 124 13.09 1.16 -14.11
C PHE A 124 11.60 0.92 -13.98
N SER A 125 11.16 0.06 -13.07
CA SER A 125 9.73 -0.26 -12.94
C SER A 125 8.89 0.94 -12.50
N LEU A 126 9.42 1.70 -11.54
CA LEU A 126 8.81 2.95 -11.09
C LEU A 126 8.71 3.99 -12.22
N SER A 127 9.78 4.14 -13.01
CA SER A 127 9.78 5.08 -14.13
C SER A 127 8.89 4.59 -15.27
N THR A 128 8.91 3.30 -15.59
CA THR A 128 8.16 2.69 -16.69
C THR A 128 6.67 2.91 -16.56
N MET A 129 6.07 2.67 -15.39
CA MET A 129 4.62 2.87 -15.21
C MET A 129 4.21 4.31 -15.59
N ALA A 130 4.92 5.31 -15.07
CA ALA A 130 4.62 6.71 -15.37
C ALA A 130 4.92 7.07 -16.84
N ARG A 131 5.95 6.47 -17.45
CA ARG A 131 6.27 6.65 -18.87
C ARG A 131 5.20 6.07 -19.79
N SER A 132 4.74 4.86 -19.50
CA SER A 132 3.70 4.19 -20.27
C SER A 132 2.37 4.95 -20.18
N GLN A 133 2.02 5.46 -18.99
CA GLN A 133 0.89 6.37 -18.84
C GLN A 133 1.04 7.65 -19.63
N ALA A 134 2.21 8.29 -19.60
CA ALA A 134 2.45 9.51 -20.37
C ALA A 134 2.36 9.26 -21.89
N PHE A 135 2.93 8.14 -22.37
CA PHE A 135 2.85 7.73 -23.76
C PHE A 135 1.41 7.52 -24.21
N ASP A 136 0.61 6.80 -23.42
CA ASP A 136 -0.79 6.53 -23.71
C ASP A 136 -1.67 7.79 -23.69
N TRP A 137 -1.49 8.65 -22.68
CA TRP A 137 -2.34 9.80 -22.43
C TRP A 137 -2.08 10.98 -23.38
N ALA A 138 -0.84 11.13 -23.85
CA ALA A 138 -0.44 12.18 -24.80
C ALA A 138 -0.14 11.65 -26.21
N TYR A 139 -0.54 10.41 -26.51
CA TYR A 139 -0.21 9.71 -27.75
C TYR A 139 -0.51 10.52 -29.02
N ASP A 140 -1.69 11.14 -29.07
CA ASP A 140 -2.19 11.91 -30.22
C ASP A 140 -1.52 13.28 -30.39
N ALA A 141 -0.86 13.79 -29.34
CA ALA A 141 -0.05 15.01 -29.43
C ALA A 141 1.38 14.75 -29.89
N PHE A 142 1.90 13.53 -29.76
CA PHE A 142 3.26 13.22 -30.18
C PHE A 142 3.35 13.10 -31.70
N THR A 143 4.46 13.55 -32.28
CA THR A 143 4.75 13.28 -33.69
C THR A 143 5.09 11.80 -33.90
N ILE A 144 5.08 11.34 -35.15
CA ILE A 144 5.46 9.96 -35.49
C ILE A 144 6.90 9.69 -35.05
N GLU A 145 7.79 10.66 -35.24
CA GLU A 145 9.21 10.58 -34.86
C GLU A 145 9.36 10.46 -33.34
N GLN A 146 8.63 11.28 -32.58
CA GLN A 146 8.62 11.22 -31.12
C GLN A 146 8.11 9.87 -30.62
N ARG A 147 7.04 9.32 -31.22
CA ARG A 147 6.52 7.99 -30.87
C ARG A 147 7.54 6.89 -31.15
N ARG A 148 8.22 6.93 -32.32
CA ARG A 148 9.29 5.98 -32.68
C ARG A 148 10.48 6.06 -31.72
N GLU A 149 10.88 7.28 -31.33
CA GLU A 149 11.95 7.49 -30.35
C GLU A 149 11.60 6.86 -28.99
N LEU A 150 10.40 7.14 -28.48
CA LEU A 150 9.93 6.56 -27.22
C LEU A 150 9.78 5.04 -27.30
N MET A 151 9.37 4.50 -28.46
CA MET A 151 9.24 3.06 -28.68
C MET A 151 10.60 2.34 -28.53
N ASN A 152 11.66 2.89 -29.10
CA ASN A 152 13.01 2.35 -28.94
C ASN A 152 13.43 2.31 -27.45
N ASP A 153 13.08 3.34 -26.68
CA ASP A 153 13.38 3.36 -25.25
C ASP A 153 12.56 2.32 -24.46
N PHE A 154 11.32 2.06 -24.86
CA PHE A 154 10.50 1.02 -24.23
C PHE A 154 10.99 -0.39 -24.56
N GLN A 155 11.46 -0.63 -25.80
CA GLN A 155 12.10 -1.89 -26.17
C GLN A 155 13.38 -2.12 -25.37
N TYR A 156 14.21 -1.07 -25.21
CA TYR A 156 15.38 -1.14 -24.33
C TYR A 156 14.97 -1.49 -22.90
N THR A 157 13.94 -0.84 -22.38
CA THR A 157 13.43 -1.11 -21.02
C THR A 157 12.90 -2.54 -20.87
N ALA A 158 12.19 -3.07 -21.87
CA ALA A 158 11.74 -4.47 -21.91
C ALA A 158 12.94 -5.44 -21.86
N SER A 159 14.03 -5.12 -22.57
CA SER A 159 15.26 -5.92 -22.52
C SER A 159 15.90 -5.93 -21.13
N ILE A 160 15.79 -4.85 -20.34
CA ILE A 160 16.30 -4.80 -18.97
C ILE A 160 15.50 -5.73 -18.05
N PHE A 161 14.17 -5.76 -18.18
CA PHE A 161 13.33 -6.65 -17.37
C PHE A 161 13.59 -8.13 -17.60
N THR A 162 13.98 -8.49 -18.83
CA THR A 162 14.29 -9.88 -19.23
C THR A 162 15.74 -10.28 -18.96
N SER A 163 16.71 -9.37 -19.13
CA SER A 163 18.15 -9.67 -19.02
C SER A 163 18.71 -9.61 -17.60
N TYR A 164 18.19 -8.74 -16.73
CA TYR A 164 18.71 -8.65 -15.37
C TYR A 164 18.17 -9.78 -14.51
N SER A 165 19.04 -10.39 -13.71
CA SER A 165 18.73 -11.63 -13.01
C SER A 165 18.83 -11.51 -11.49
N ASP A 166 19.26 -10.34 -10.97
CA ASP A 166 19.23 -9.99 -9.55
C ASP A 166 17.77 -9.83 -9.13
N ASP A 167 17.20 -10.87 -8.54
CA ASP A 167 15.78 -10.85 -8.29
C ASP A 167 15.41 -11.62 -7.03
N HIS A 168 14.94 -10.85 -6.06
CA HIS A 168 14.08 -11.36 -4.99
C HIS A 168 12.82 -12.06 -5.55
N SER A 169 12.59 -12.04 -6.87
CA SER A 169 11.57 -12.83 -7.59
C SER A 169 11.90 -14.30 -7.85
N ARG A 170 13.16 -14.74 -7.64
CA ARG A 170 13.58 -16.09 -8.04
C ARG A 170 13.10 -17.21 -7.14
N ASN A 171 12.51 -16.93 -5.98
CA ASN A 171 11.84 -18.00 -5.26
C ASN A 171 10.56 -18.33 -6.03
N PRO A 172 10.47 -19.48 -6.72
CA PRO A 172 9.26 -19.82 -7.46
C PRO A 172 8.05 -19.96 -6.53
N ASN A 173 8.30 -20.22 -5.24
CA ASN A 173 7.27 -20.52 -4.25
C ASN A 173 6.88 -19.31 -3.39
N ASP A 174 7.52 -18.14 -3.56
CA ASP A 174 7.23 -16.96 -2.75
C ASP A 174 7.29 -15.68 -3.59
N LYS A 175 6.10 -15.16 -3.90
CA LYS A 175 5.85 -13.93 -4.66
C LYS A 175 5.46 -12.77 -3.77
N ALA A 176 5.62 -12.90 -2.46
CA ALA A 176 5.07 -11.94 -1.51
C ALA A 176 5.92 -10.67 -1.33
N SER A 177 7.10 -10.58 -1.96
CA SER A 177 7.96 -9.40 -1.89
C SER A 177 7.35 -8.22 -2.66
N ASN A 178 7.42 -7.02 -2.08
CA ASN A 178 7.12 -5.76 -2.78
C ASN A 178 7.83 -5.59 -4.13
N TRP A 179 9.03 -6.15 -4.33
CA TRP A 179 9.75 -6.10 -5.61
C TRP A 179 8.95 -6.78 -6.72
N ILE A 180 8.24 -7.87 -6.43
CA ILE A 180 7.32 -8.49 -7.40
C ILE A 180 6.23 -7.51 -7.79
N GLY A 181 5.50 -6.98 -6.79
CA GLY A 181 4.41 -6.05 -7.00
C GLY A 181 4.82 -4.82 -7.80
N ILE A 182 6.02 -4.29 -7.58
CA ILE A 182 6.51 -3.11 -8.31
C ILE A 182 7.01 -3.48 -9.70
N VAL A 183 7.91 -4.47 -9.79
CA VAL A 183 8.60 -4.78 -11.05
C VAL A 183 7.65 -5.35 -12.07
N LYS A 184 6.83 -6.32 -11.65
CA LYS A 184 5.91 -6.99 -12.56
C LYS A 184 4.75 -6.09 -12.96
N SER A 185 4.31 -5.18 -12.08
CA SER A 185 3.27 -4.20 -12.45
C SER A 185 3.77 -3.15 -13.42
N GLY A 186 4.96 -2.59 -13.20
CA GLY A 186 5.56 -1.64 -14.14
C GLY A 186 5.78 -2.26 -15.52
N GLU A 187 6.28 -3.50 -15.56
CA GLU A 187 6.46 -4.26 -16.79
C GLU A 187 5.12 -4.58 -17.48
N LEU A 188 4.10 -5.00 -16.73
CA LEU A 188 2.78 -5.32 -17.27
C LEU A 188 2.12 -4.08 -17.88
N ILE A 189 2.16 -2.94 -17.18
CA ILE A 189 1.62 -1.68 -17.69
C ILE A 189 2.30 -1.34 -19.02
N GLN A 190 3.62 -1.48 -19.12
CA GLN A 190 4.34 -1.22 -20.37
C GLN A 190 3.82 -2.09 -21.52
N HIS A 191 3.78 -3.40 -21.34
CA HIS A 191 3.35 -4.31 -22.40
C HIS A 191 1.90 -4.05 -22.81
N LEU A 192 1.00 -3.84 -21.85
CA LEU A 192 -0.41 -3.55 -22.15
C LEU A 192 -0.61 -2.20 -22.86
N SER A 193 0.23 -1.20 -22.56
CA SER A 193 0.15 0.14 -23.17
C SER A 193 0.67 0.18 -24.60
N LEU A 194 1.63 -0.68 -24.93
CA LEU A 194 2.33 -0.69 -26.23
C LEU A 194 1.87 -1.82 -27.15
N TYR A 195 0.98 -2.68 -26.68
CA TYR A 195 0.45 -3.79 -27.46
C TYR A 195 -0.24 -3.28 -28.73
N GLY A 196 0.16 -3.82 -29.89
CA GLY A 196 -0.34 -3.42 -31.21
C GLY A 196 0.28 -2.15 -31.79
N GLU A 197 1.29 -1.55 -31.12
CA GLU A 197 2.00 -0.39 -31.67
C GLU A 197 3.03 -0.78 -32.74
N GLU A 198 3.18 0.08 -33.76
CA GLU A 198 4.17 -0.13 -34.83
C GLU A 198 5.58 -0.29 -34.25
N GLY A 199 6.21 -1.43 -34.55
CA GLY A 199 7.55 -1.76 -34.07
C GLY A 199 7.62 -2.41 -32.69
N TYR A 200 6.51 -2.60 -31.98
CA TYR A 200 6.53 -3.35 -30.72
C TYR A 200 6.44 -4.87 -30.98
N PRO A 201 7.27 -5.72 -30.32
CA PRO A 201 7.29 -7.16 -30.60
C PRO A 201 6.14 -7.89 -29.90
N ASP A 202 4.95 -7.87 -30.49
CA ASP A 202 3.71 -8.40 -29.90
C ASP A 202 3.83 -9.88 -29.48
N ASP A 203 4.43 -10.76 -30.29
CA ASP A 203 4.54 -12.20 -29.99
C ASP A 203 5.29 -12.46 -28.67
N GLN A 204 6.33 -11.66 -28.40
CA GLN A 204 7.09 -11.73 -27.17
C GLN A 204 6.34 -11.05 -26.02
N ALA A 205 5.65 -9.95 -26.32
CA ALA A 205 4.82 -9.24 -25.35
C ALA A 205 3.66 -10.13 -24.84
N GLU A 206 3.00 -10.92 -25.68
CA GLU A 206 1.88 -11.80 -25.27
C GLU A 206 2.33 -12.83 -24.25
N ARG A 207 3.39 -13.59 -24.56
CA ARG A 207 3.96 -14.58 -23.62
C ARG A 207 4.37 -13.90 -22.32
N ARG A 208 4.91 -12.69 -22.41
CA ARG A 208 5.35 -11.93 -21.25
C ARG A 208 4.17 -11.44 -20.41
N ILE A 209 3.12 -10.90 -21.02
CA ILE A 209 1.88 -10.50 -20.36
C ILE A 209 1.31 -11.67 -19.56
N LEU A 210 1.19 -12.85 -20.16
CA LEU A 210 0.70 -14.04 -19.46
C LEU A 210 1.53 -14.37 -18.21
N PHE A 211 2.85 -14.41 -18.35
CA PHE A 211 3.76 -14.62 -17.22
C PHE A 211 3.54 -13.57 -16.10
N LEU A 212 3.43 -12.28 -16.47
CA LEU A 212 3.25 -11.19 -15.51
C LEU A 212 1.90 -11.25 -14.80
N LEU A 213 0.83 -11.59 -15.50
CA LEU A 213 -0.49 -11.79 -14.92
C LEU A 213 -0.46 -12.87 -13.83
N SER A 214 0.20 -14.00 -14.09
CA SER A 214 0.35 -15.07 -13.09
C SER A 214 1.17 -14.63 -11.88
N GLU A 215 2.32 -13.98 -12.10
CA GLU A 215 3.20 -13.55 -11.01
C GLU A 215 2.52 -12.52 -10.10
N LEU A 216 1.75 -11.59 -10.69
CA LEU A 216 1.02 -10.57 -9.94
C LEU A 216 -0.19 -11.14 -9.20
N LYS A 217 -0.90 -12.13 -9.76
CA LYS A 217 -1.97 -12.84 -9.05
C LYS A 217 -1.41 -13.52 -7.80
N LEU A 218 -0.31 -14.27 -7.95
CA LEU A 218 0.37 -14.92 -6.83
C LEU A 218 0.88 -13.90 -5.80
N HIS A 219 1.39 -12.74 -6.25
CA HIS A 219 1.77 -11.65 -5.36
C HIS A 219 0.57 -11.17 -4.52
N LEU A 220 -0.56 -10.87 -5.15
CA LEU A 220 -1.79 -10.43 -4.47
C LEU A 220 -2.29 -11.47 -3.45
N GLU A 221 -2.16 -12.77 -3.76
CA GLU A 221 -2.55 -13.86 -2.87
C GLU A 221 -1.59 -14.03 -1.69
N GLN A 222 -0.29 -13.86 -1.92
CA GLN A 222 0.73 -14.19 -0.93
C GLN A 222 1.19 -13.00 -0.09
N SER A 223 1.15 -11.77 -0.60
CA SER A 223 1.60 -10.57 0.12
C SER A 223 0.64 -10.04 1.16
N TYR A 224 -0.66 -10.24 0.96
CA TYR A 224 -1.70 -9.55 1.72
C TYR A 224 -2.57 -10.54 2.50
N GLY A 225 -2.69 -10.35 3.80
CA GLY A 225 -3.61 -11.12 4.64
C GLY A 225 -5.08 -10.80 4.33
N PRO A 226 -6.04 -11.60 4.83
CA PRO A 226 -7.47 -11.30 4.74
C PRO A 226 -7.84 -9.90 5.25
N SER A 227 -7.14 -9.37 6.25
CA SER A 227 -7.41 -8.03 6.75
C SER A 227 -6.84 -6.91 5.86
N GLY A 228 -6.11 -7.24 4.79
CA GLY A 228 -5.31 -6.26 4.05
C GLY A 228 -3.93 -6.00 4.65
N TYR A 229 -3.63 -6.58 5.83
CA TYR A 229 -2.31 -6.49 6.46
C TYR A 229 -1.21 -7.00 5.51
N MET A 230 -0.07 -6.32 5.53
CA MET A 230 1.14 -6.71 4.80
C MET A 230 2.31 -6.70 5.77
N GLN A 231 3.10 -7.77 5.80
CA GLN A 231 4.23 -7.88 6.73
C GLN A 231 5.25 -6.75 6.56
N GLU A 232 5.40 -6.22 5.34
CA GLU A 232 6.33 -5.12 5.05
C GLU A 232 5.89 -3.77 5.61
N GLY A 233 4.62 -3.62 5.98
CA GLY A 233 4.08 -2.39 6.55
C GLY A 233 3.28 -1.53 5.58
N LEU A 234 2.53 -0.57 6.14
CA LEU A 234 1.75 0.41 5.38
C LEU A 234 2.59 1.26 4.43
N SER A 235 3.82 1.66 4.82
CA SER A 235 4.70 2.41 3.90
C SER A 235 5.02 1.63 2.63
N TYR A 236 5.14 0.30 2.74
CA TYR A 236 5.38 -0.56 1.59
C TYR A 236 4.10 -0.85 0.80
N LEU A 237 2.96 -0.98 1.48
CA LEU A 237 1.66 -1.04 0.84
C LEU A 237 1.41 0.23 -0.02
N ALA A 238 1.65 1.41 0.54
CA ALA A 238 1.50 2.71 -0.11
C ALA A 238 2.56 2.98 -1.20
N TYR A 239 3.68 2.27 -1.15
CA TYR A 239 4.72 2.31 -2.18
C TYR A 239 4.42 1.39 -3.36
N VAL A 240 3.81 0.22 -3.12
CA VAL A 240 3.49 -0.77 -4.15
C VAL A 240 2.19 -0.43 -4.90
N LEU A 241 1.13 -0.03 -4.18
CA LEU A 241 -0.20 0.16 -4.77
C LEU A 241 -0.28 1.25 -5.85
N PRO A 242 0.48 2.35 -5.81
CA PRO A 242 0.59 3.30 -6.93
C PRO A 242 1.03 2.71 -8.27
N ILE A 243 1.57 1.50 -8.28
CA ILE A 243 2.01 0.79 -9.49
C ILE A 243 1.15 -0.43 -9.73
N LEU A 244 0.85 -1.20 -8.68
CA LEU A 244 0.01 -2.39 -8.74
C LEU A 244 -1.44 -2.06 -9.08
N GLY A 245 -2.01 -1.01 -8.48
CA GLY A 245 -3.37 -0.56 -8.73
C GLY A 245 -3.61 -0.22 -10.21
N PRO A 246 -2.79 0.66 -10.84
CA PRO A 246 -2.92 0.92 -12.27
C PRO A 246 -2.76 -0.32 -13.15
N ALA A 247 -1.89 -1.27 -12.79
CA ALA A 247 -1.75 -2.51 -13.55
C ALA A 247 -3.02 -3.37 -13.50
N VAL A 248 -3.62 -3.51 -12.31
CA VAL A 248 -4.89 -4.24 -12.12
C VAL A 248 -6.03 -3.54 -12.86
N TYR A 249 -6.15 -2.22 -12.75
CA TYR A 249 -7.21 -1.47 -13.40
C TYR A 249 -7.07 -1.39 -14.92
N LEU A 250 -5.85 -1.29 -15.43
CA LEU A 250 -5.57 -1.40 -16.86
C LEU A 250 -5.95 -2.79 -17.38
N ALA A 251 -5.52 -3.85 -16.71
CA ALA A 251 -5.89 -5.21 -17.08
C ALA A 251 -7.41 -5.38 -17.14
N LYS A 252 -8.12 -4.90 -16.12
CA LYS A 252 -9.59 -4.92 -16.07
C LYS A 252 -10.25 -4.12 -17.20
N HIS A 253 -9.74 -2.93 -17.51
CA HIS A 253 -10.23 -2.11 -18.64
C HIS A 253 -10.03 -2.81 -19.99
N MET A 254 -9.00 -3.63 -20.09
CA MET A 254 -8.73 -4.51 -21.24
C MET A 254 -9.45 -5.86 -21.13
N GLY A 255 -10.46 -6.00 -20.26
CA GLY A 255 -11.26 -7.22 -20.13
C GLY A 255 -10.54 -8.40 -19.47
N ILE A 256 -9.37 -8.18 -18.84
CA ILE A 256 -8.61 -9.21 -18.13
C ILE A 256 -9.05 -9.25 -16.66
N SER A 257 -9.78 -10.30 -16.27
CA SER A 257 -10.38 -10.44 -14.93
C SER A 257 -9.58 -11.27 -13.93
N ILE A 258 -8.40 -11.78 -14.32
CA ILE A 258 -7.58 -12.71 -13.49
C ILE A 258 -7.25 -12.18 -12.08
N PHE A 259 -7.26 -10.84 -11.90
CA PHE A 259 -6.98 -10.20 -10.62
C PHE A 259 -8.20 -9.94 -9.75
N ASP A 260 -9.44 -10.04 -10.27
CA ASP A 260 -10.64 -9.53 -9.58
C ASP A 260 -10.80 -10.14 -8.17
N GLU A 261 -10.66 -11.46 -8.03
CA GLU A 261 -10.72 -12.13 -6.72
C GLU A 261 -9.55 -11.75 -5.82
N ALA A 262 -8.31 -11.85 -6.32
CA ALA A 262 -7.11 -11.60 -5.54
C ALA A 262 -6.98 -10.13 -5.09
N TRP A 263 -7.50 -9.19 -5.89
CA TRP A 263 -7.57 -7.75 -5.59
C TRP A 263 -8.67 -7.42 -4.59
N SER A 264 -9.83 -8.07 -4.66
CA SER A 264 -10.96 -7.76 -3.76
C SER A 264 -10.92 -8.50 -2.42
N ARG A 265 -10.16 -9.60 -2.33
CA ARG A 265 -10.02 -10.44 -1.13
C ARG A 265 -9.52 -9.68 0.11
N PRO A 266 -8.45 -8.85 0.06
CA PRO A 266 -7.94 -8.22 1.26
C PRO A 266 -8.85 -7.05 1.69
N ASP A 267 -9.20 -6.98 2.98
CA ASP A 267 -10.07 -5.93 3.53
C ASP A 267 -9.31 -4.60 3.78
N TRP A 268 -8.65 -4.08 2.74
CA TRP A 268 -7.84 -2.84 2.83
C TRP A 268 -8.64 -1.65 3.35
N HIS A 269 -9.94 -1.60 3.04
CA HIS A 269 -10.85 -0.54 3.48
C HIS A 269 -10.98 -0.54 5.01
N ASN A 270 -11.23 -1.71 5.60
CA ASN A 270 -11.33 -1.83 7.04
C ASN A 270 -9.97 -1.63 7.72
N LEU A 271 -8.88 -2.09 7.11
CA LEU A 271 -7.52 -1.78 7.59
C LEU A 271 -7.30 -0.28 7.66
N ALA A 272 -7.53 0.45 6.56
CA ALA A 272 -7.37 1.90 6.48
C ALA A 272 -8.17 2.62 7.57
N LEU A 273 -9.42 2.20 7.75
CA LEU A 273 -10.33 2.71 8.76
C LEU A 273 -9.85 2.44 10.20
N HIS A 274 -9.06 1.41 10.44
CA HIS A 274 -8.51 1.08 11.76
C HIS A 274 -7.15 1.71 12.06
N ILE A 275 -6.30 1.91 11.04
CA ILE A 275 -4.90 2.29 11.25
C ILE A 275 -4.61 3.77 10.96
N ILE A 276 -5.41 4.45 10.14
CA ILE A 276 -5.16 5.85 9.77
C ILE A 276 -5.78 6.78 10.82
N SER A 277 -4.94 7.63 11.39
CA SER A 277 -5.32 8.58 12.43
C SER A 277 -5.82 9.91 11.81
N LEU A 278 -6.71 10.60 12.53
CA LEU A 278 -7.22 11.92 12.14
C LEU A 278 -6.30 13.07 12.57
N ARG A 279 -5.11 12.76 13.12
CA ARG A 279 -4.14 13.78 13.54
C ARG A 279 -3.59 14.54 12.34
N LYS A 280 -3.26 15.83 12.56
CA LYS A 280 -2.69 16.72 11.53
C LYS A 280 -1.38 16.20 10.92
N GLN A 281 -0.61 15.40 11.65
CA GLN A 281 0.64 14.81 11.17
C GLN A 281 0.43 13.73 10.09
N ARG A 282 -0.81 13.31 9.84
CA ARG A 282 -1.15 12.25 8.87
C ARG A 282 -0.35 10.97 9.13
N ASN A 283 -0.37 10.55 10.38
CA ASN A 283 0.27 9.31 10.81
C ASN A 283 -0.73 8.16 10.86
N SER A 284 -0.19 6.96 10.95
CA SER A 284 -0.93 5.71 11.10
C SER A 284 -0.26 4.82 12.13
N LEU A 285 -0.99 3.80 12.59
CA LEU A 285 -0.38 2.73 13.37
C LEU A 285 0.77 2.10 12.61
N GLN A 286 1.89 1.91 13.31
CA GLN A 286 3.09 1.38 12.69
C GLN A 286 3.12 -0.14 12.79
N PHE A 287 3.37 -0.77 11.65
CA PHE A 287 3.72 -2.18 11.54
C PHE A 287 4.64 -2.37 10.34
N GLY A 288 5.24 -3.54 10.24
CA GLY A 288 6.33 -3.86 9.33
C GLY A 288 7.46 -2.85 9.43
N VAL A 289 7.92 -2.42 8.26
CA VAL A 289 9.02 -1.50 8.08
C VAL A 289 8.48 -0.11 7.70
N SER A 290 7.36 0.28 8.33
CA SER A 290 6.71 1.56 8.08
C SER A 290 7.38 2.71 8.82
N GLU A 291 7.44 3.85 8.15
CA GLU A 291 7.75 5.13 8.78
C GLU A 291 6.53 5.63 9.58
N SER A 292 6.76 6.54 10.52
CA SER A 292 5.70 7.08 11.38
C SER A 292 4.85 8.17 10.72
N THR A 293 5.36 8.84 9.69
CA THR A 293 4.69 9.98 9.04
C THR A 293 4.56 9.75 7.54
N TYR A 294 3.45 10.22 6.96
CA TYR A 294 3.17 10.15 5.51
C TYR A 294 3.23 8.73 4.91
N SER A 295 3.07 7.71 5.76
CA SER A 295 3.24 6.30 5.42
C SER A 295 2.17 5.75 4.47
N TYR A 296 1.11 6.50 4.19
CA TYR A 296 -0.01 6.08 3.34
C TYR A 296 -0.30 7.01 2.15
N ASN A 297 0.64 7.88 1.77
CA ASN A 297 0.51 8.67 0.54
C ASN A 297 0.35 7.74 -0.68
N GLY A 298 -0.61 8.03 -1.57
CA GLY A 298 -0.91 7.18 -2.73
C GLY A 298 -1.62 5.86 -2.41
N PHE A 299 -1.98 5.55 -1.16
CA PHE A 299 -2.69 4.31 -0.81
C PHE A 299 -4.20 4.37 -1.09
N MET A 300 -4.86 5.39 -0.54
CA MET A 300 -6.32 5.48 -0.48
C MET A 300 -7.04 5.52 -1.84
N PRO A 301 -6.55 6.22 -2.88
CA PRO A 301 -7.26 6.27 -4.16
C PRO A 301 -7.49 4.89 -4.78
N PHE A 302 -6.50 3.99 -4.68
CA PHE A 302 -6.60 2.67 -5.28
C PHE A 302 -7.56 1.77 -4.54
N ILE A 303 -7.76 1.93 -3.23
CA ILE A 303 -8.69 1.07 -2.49
C ILE A 303 -10.14 1.55 -2.60
N PHE A 304 -10.44 2.69 -3.21
CA PHE A 304 -11.85 3.04 -3.49
C PHE A 304 -12.53 2.06 -4.46
N ASN A 305 -11.75 1.49 -5.38
CA ASN A 305 -12.26 0.60 -6.43
C ASN A 305 -11.94 -0.88 -6.21
N SER A 306 -11.36 -1.24 -5.05
CA SER A 306 -11.25 -2.64 -4.62
C SER A 306 -12.55 -3.23 -4.05
N THR A 307 -13.57 -2.39 -3.86
CA THR A 307 -14.92 -2.80 -3.47
C THR A 307 -15.97 -2.18 -4.39
N ASN A 308 -17.13 -2.82 -4.49
CA ASN A 308 -18.32 -2.26 -5.12
C ASN A 308 -19.35 -1.75 -4.08
N ASP A 309 -19.08 -1.95 -2.78
CA ASP A 309 -19.98 -1.52 -1.71
C ASP A 309 -19.94 0.01 -1.53
N ALA A 310 -21.07 0.66 -1.83
CA ALA A 310 -21.21 2.11 -1.75
C ALA A 310 -21.04 2.65 -0.33
N ASN A 311 -21.44 1.89 0.70
CA ASN A 311 -21.30 2.30 2.09
C ASN A 311 -19.84 2.26 2.54
N ILE A 312 -19.08 1.23 2.13
CA ILE A 312 -17.62 1.17 2.39
C ILE A 312 -16.92 2.35 1.69
N LYS A 313 -17.27 2.64 0.43
CA LYS A 313 -16.74 3.81 -0.28
C LYS A 313 -17.09 5.13 0.42
N ALA A 314 -18.31 5.28 0.92
CA ALA A 314 -18.75 6.46 1.66
C ALA A 314 -17.96 6.66 2.96
N ALA A 315 -17.70 5.58 3.70
CA ALA A 315 -16.87 5.60 4.91
C ALA A 315 -15.40 5.96 4.61
N LEU A 316 -14.82 5.36 3.56
CA LEU A 316 -13.46 5.68 3.14
C LEU A 316 -13.33 7.11 2.62
N LYS A 317 -14.33 7.61 1.88
CA LYS A 317 -14.35 8.98 1.38
C LYS A 317 -14.35 9.95 2.55
N TRP A 318 -15.14 9.68 3.59
CA TRP A 318 -15.15 10.48 4.81
C TRP A 318 -13.79 10.57 5.50
N LEU A 319 -13.07 9.43 5.59
CA LEU A 319 -11.72 9.37 6.14
C LEU A 319 -10.72 10.11 5.25
N TYR A 320 -10.76 9.86 3.95
CA TYR A 320 -9.87 10.49 2.97
C TYR A 320 -10.04 12.00 2.98
N ASP A 321 -11.26 12.52 2.91
CA ASP A 321 -11.51 13.97 2.86
C ASP A 321 -10.94 14.70 4.07
N ARG A 322 -10.98 14.07 5.26
CA ARG A 322 -10.47 14.67 6.51
C ARG A 322 -8.96 14.55 6.70
N THR A 323 -8.33 13.57 6.08
CA THR A 323 -6.89 13.30 6.26
C THR A 323 -6.07 13.84 5.10
N MET A 324 -6.52 13.60 3.86
CA MET A 324 -5.79 13.87 2.63
C MET A 324 -6.51 14.84 1.69
N GLY A 325 -7.84 14.86 1.70
CA GLY A 325 -8.68 15.60 0.76
C GLY A 325 -9.13 16.97 1.25
N ILE A 326 -10.25 17.43 0.68
CA ILE A 326 -10.74 18.82 0.77
C ILE A 326 -11.05 19.32 2.19
N ASN A 327 -11.31 18.42 3.14
CA ASN A 327 -11.63 18.77 4.52
C ASN A 327 -10.41 18.66 5.45
N SER A 328 -9.23 18.33 4.91
CA SER A 328 -7.99 18.30 5.67
C SER A 328 -7.45 19.71 5.89
N SER A 329 -6.95 20.01 7.10
CA SER A 329 -6.29 21.30 7.38
C SER A 329 -4.99 21.49 6.59
N SER A 330 -4.46 20.40 6.02
CA SER A 330 -3.35 20.42 5.11
C SER A 330 -3.63 19.34 4.09
N PRO A 331 -4.32 19.63 2.98
CA PRO A 331 -4.63 18.63 1.98
C PRO A 331 -3.37 18.24 1.22
N ALA A 332 -3.17 16.94 1.03
CA ALA A 332 -2.14 16.40 0.13
C ALA A 332 -2.73 15.90 -1.18
N TYR A 333 -4.04 15.65 -1.21
CA TYR A 333 -4.77 15.05 -2.32
C TYR A 333 -4.08 13.77 -2.82
N ASP A 334 -3.53 12.99 -1.86
CA ASP A 334 -2.67 11.78 -1.95
C ASP A 334 -1.16 11.96 -2.21
N GLY A 335 -0.65 13.19 -2.29
CA GLY A 335 0.78 13.48 -2.22
C GLY A 335 1.45 13.50 -3.59
N LYS A 336 2.25 12.47 -3.90
CA LYS A 336 2.95 12.36 -5.20
C LYS A 336 2.03 11.84 -6.31
N ASP A 337 0.89 11.25 -5.97
CA ASP A 337 0.05 10.53 -6.93
C ASP A 337 -1.28 11.23 -7.23
N LYS A 338 -1.28 12.57 -7.31
CA LYS A 338 -2.52 13.37 -7.41
C LYS A 338 -3.42 12.96 -8.58
N SER A 339 -2.82 12.42 -9.64
CA SER A 339 -3.52 11.80 -10.76
C SER A 339 -4.47 10.68 -10.29
N ALA A 340 -4.04 9.80 -9.38
CA ALA A 340 -4.89 8.77 -8.80
C ALA A 340 -6.04 9.34 -7.97
N ALA A 341 -5.78 10.35 -7.13
CA ALA A 341 -6.85 11.06 -6.40
C ALA A 341 -7.85 11.78 -7.30
N LEU A 342 -7.47 12.17 -8.51
CA LEU A 342 -8.40 12.74 -9.48
C LEU A 342 -9.22 11.63 -10.16
N LEU A 343 -8.60 10.52 -10.54
CA LEU A 343 -9.20 9.49 -11.38
C LEU A 343 -10.02 8.43 -10.62
N TYR A 344 -9.68 8.14 -9.37
CA TYR A 344 -10.31 7.05 -8.62
C TYR A 344 -11.17 7.51 -7.44
N TYR A 345 -11.32 8.82 -7.25
CA TYR A 345 -12.15 9.35 -6.19
C TYR A 345 -13.64 9.05 -6.46
N PRO A 346 -14.42 8.62 -5.44
CA PRO A 346 -15.82 8.23 -5.61
C PRO A 346 -16.74 9.46 -5.61
N TYR A 347 -16.70 10.24 -6.70
CA TYR A 347 -17.42 11.52 -6.83
C TYR A 347 -18.92 11.42 -6.56
N GLU A 348 -19.55 10.34 -7.02
CA GLU A 348 -21.00 10.14 -6.96
C GLU A 348 -21.48 9.66 -5.59
N ILE A 349 -20.56 9.32 -4.68
CA ILE A 349 -20.88 8.79 -3.37
C ILE A 349 -20.70 9.89 -2.33
N ALA A 350 -21.76 10.20 -1.58
CA ALA A 350 -21.65 11.14 -0.46
C ALA A 350 -20.76 10.55 0.65
N ALA A 351 -19.89 11.38 1.22
CA ALA A 351 -19.08 10.94 2.37
C ALA A 351 -20.00 10.73 3.58
N GLN A 352 -19.83 9.61 4.29
CA GLN A 352 -20.63 9.29 5.46
C GLN A 352 -19.75 8.85 6.63
N HIS A 353 -20.18 9.17 7.85
CA HIS A 353 -19.44 8.80 9.05
C HIS A 353 -19.22 7.27 9.09
N PRO A 354 -17.97 6.78 9.30
CA PRO A 354 -17.67 5.35 9.16
C PRO A 354 -18.51 4.45 10.06
N SER A 355 -18.78 4.84 11.30
CA SER A 355 -19.60 4.02 12.21
C SER A 355 -21.07 3.87 11.78
N ILE A 356 -21.56 4.72 10.86
CA ILE A 356 -22.92 4.66 10.33
C ILE A 356 -22.93 3.86 9.03
N ALA A 357 -22.08 4.26 8.07
CA ALA A 357 -22.05 3.60 6.76
C ALA A 357 -21.47 2.18 6.84
N PHE A 358 -20.44 1.98 7.65
CA PHE A 358 -19.77 0.70 7.80
C PHE A 358 -19.57 0.34 9.28
N PRO A 359 -20.61 -0.09 10.00
CA PRO A 359 -20.56 -0.33 11.46
C PRO A 359 -19.45 -1.30 11.91
N ARG A 360 -18.98 -2.18 11.03
CA ARG A 360 -17.82 -3.05 11.30
C ARG A 360 -16.52 -2.27 11.52
N SER A 361 -16.43 -1.01 11.10
CA SER A 361 -15.24 -0.16 11.28
C SER A 361 -14.93 0.18 12.74
N ILE A 362 -15.89 -0.04 13.65
CA ILE A 362 -15.70 0.08 15.11
C ILE A 362 -15.73 -1.30 15.79
N SER A 363 -15.56 -2.38 15.04
CA SER A 363 -15.36 -3.72 15.57
C SER A 363 -13.92 -4.12 15.31
N MET A 364 -13.29 -4.84 16.24
CA MET A 364 -11.92 -5.32 16.10
C MET A 364 -11.69 -5.96 14.71
N ILE A 365 -10.65 -5.51 14.01
CA ILE A 365 -10.15 -6.20 12.82
C ILE A 365 -9.25 -7.35 13.26
N SER A 366 -9.42 -8.52 12.65
CA SER A 366 -8.68 -9.73 13.00
C SER A 366 -8.15 -10.46 11.78
N ASP A 367 -6.85 -10.75 11.81
CA ASP A 367 -6.16 -11.56 10.82
C ASP A 367 -5.41 -12.70 11.52
N ASN A 368 -6.05 -13.86 11.59
CA ASN A 368 -5.46 -15.02 12.24
C ASN A 368 -4.39 -15.69 11.35
N ILE A 369 -4.38 -15.38 10.04
CA ILE A 369 -3.41 -15.97 9.11
C ILE A 369 -2.07 -15.27 9.27
N ASP A 370 -2.06 -13.94 9.29
CA ASP A 370 -0.82 -13.16 9.43
C ASP A 370 -0.51 -12.78 10.90
N GLY A 371 -1.51 -12.84 11.77
CA GLY A 371 -1.40 -12.49 13.18
C GLY A 371 -1.42 -10.98 13.40
N PHE A 372 -2.38 -10.29 12.79
CA PHE A 372 -2.62 -8.84 12.97
C PHE A 372 -3.99 -8.60 13.58
N TYR A 373 -4.05 -7.70 14.56
CA TYR A 373 -5.30 -7.30 15.21
C TYR A 373 -5.32 -5.80 15.41
N GLY A 374 -6.42 -5.15 15.08
CA GLY A 374 -6.56 -3.70 15.17
C GLY A 374 -7.84 -3.30 15.89
N PHE A 375 -7.78 -2.18 16.60
CA PHE A 375 -8.87 -1.67 17.41
C PHE A 375 -8.97 -0.15 17.23
N ARG A 376 -10.20 0.35 17.17
CA ARG A 376 -10.47 1.78 17.12
C ARG A 376 -11.73 2.11 17.92
N ASN A 377 -11.67 3.14 18.76
CA ASN A 377 -12.81 3.48 19.63
C ASN A 377 -13.88 4.32 18.92
N ARG A 378 -13.50 5.27 18.05
CA ARG A 378 -14.41 6.21 17.39
C ARG A 378 -13.76 6.87 16.16
N TYR A 379 -14.55 7.70 15.46
CA TYR A 379 -14.13 8.51 14.30
C TYR A 379 -14.46 9.98 14.53
N ARG A 380 -13.73 10.65 15.42
CA ARG A 380 -14.08 12.02 15.82
C ARG A 380 -13.00 13.02 15.45
N ASP A 381 -11.79 12.83 15.97
CA ASP A 381 -10.73 13.83 15.90
C ASP A 381 -9.34 13.21 16.23
N GLU A 382 -8.32 14.04 16.42
CA GLU A 382 -6.97 13.63 16.81
C GLU A 382 -6.88 12.83 18.13
N ASN A 383 -7.94 12.79 18.93
CA ASN A 383 -8.03 12.06 20.19
C ASN A 383 -8.70 10.69 20.06
N ASP A 384 -8.94 10.22 18.83
CA ASP A 384 -9.30 8.83 18.59
C ASP A 384 -8.19 7.89 19.12
N VAL A 385 -8.59 6.75 19.70
CA VAL A 385 -7.68 5.71 20.17
C VAL A 385 -7.58 4.63 19.10
N LEU A 386 -6.39 4.40 18.59
CA LEU A 386 -6.04 3.38 17.62
C LEU A 386 -5.01 2.44 18.26
N ILE A 387 -5.21 1.13 18.14
CA ILE A 387 -4.30 0.10 18.66
C ILE A 387 -4.08 -0.98 17.61
N ALA A 388 -2.85 -1.45 17.45
CA ALA A 388 -2.53 -2.65 16.68
C ALA A 388 -1.66 -3.61 17.51
N LEU A 389 -1.94 -4.90 17.36
CA LEU A 389 -1.17 -6.01 17.88
C LEU A 389 -0.69 -6.89 16.73
N MET A 390 0.58 -7.30 16.79
CA MET A 390 1.19 -8.20 15.82
C MET A 390 1.78 -9.43 16.53
N ASN A 391 1.56 -10.63 15.96
CA ASN A 391 2.11 -11.90 16.45
C ASN A 391 3.07 -12.57 15.47
N ARG A 392 2.99 -12.25 14.17
CA ARG A 392 3.70 -12.97 13.08
C ARG A 392 3.28 -14.45 13.00
N ASN A 393 2.04 -14.70 12.56
CA ASN A 393 1.57 -16.06 12.30
C ASN A 393 2.00 -16.59 10.92
N ARG A 394 2.29 -15.68 9.99
CA ARG A 394 2.90 -15.97 8.69
C ARG A 394 4.14 -15.11 8.47
N ARG A 395 5.15 -15.68 7.79
CA ARG A 395 6.38 -15.00 7.37
C ARG A 395 6.66 -15.34 5.92
N HIS A 396 6.70 -14.33 5.08
CA HIS A 396 7.09 -14.45 3.69
C HIS A 396 8.42 -13.72 3.42
N GLY A 397 8.94 -13.85 2.20
CA GLY A 397 10.27 -13.41 1.77
C GLY A 397 10.44 -11.90 1.58
N GLY A 398 9.36 -11.14 1.76
CA GLY A 398 9.36 -9.68 1.76
C GLY A 398 10.10 -9.09 2.95
N TRP A 399 10.30 -7.77 2.96
CA TRP A 399 10.97 -7.12 4.08
C TRP A 399 10.16 -7.31 5.36
N ASN A 400 10.84 -7.67 6.44
CA ASN A 400 10.25 -7.85 7.76
C ASN A 400 10.87 -6.96 8.85
N ALA A 401 10.10 -6.77 9.91
CA ALA A 401 10.53 -6.25 11.20
C ALA A 401 10.21 -7.25 12.33
N ASN A 402 10.96 -7.15 13.45
CA ASN A 402 10.82 -8.04 14.60
C ASN A 402 9.55 -7.71 15.41
N GLU A 403 8.40 -8.14 14.89
CA GLU A 403 7.07 -7.74 15.37
C GLU A 403 6.31 -8.81 16.14
N THR A 404 6.96 -9.91 16.50
CA THR A 404 6.38 -10.88 17.43
C THR A 404 6.01 -10.15 18.72
N PHE A 405 4.74 -10.24 19.15
CA PHE A 405 4.22 -9.54 20.33
C PHE A 405 4.38 -8.00 20.26
N ALA A 406 4.44 -7.41 19.08
CA ALA A 406 4.55 -5.97 18.95
C ALA A 406 3.20 -5.27 19.18
N LEU A 407 3.27 -4.10 19.81
CA LEU A 407 2.16 -3.21 20.10
C LEU A 407 2.39 -1.86 19.42
N SER A 408 1.37 -1.33 18.72
CA SER A 408 1.35 0.06 18.27
C SER A 408 0.12 0.78 18.81
N VAL A 409 0.29 2.00 19.31
CA VAL A 409 -0.77 2.78 19.94
C VAL A 409 -0.66 4.25 19.58
N ILE A 410 -1.75 4.82 19.05
CA ILE A 410 -1.94 6.25 18.85
C ILE A 410 -3.20 6.67 19.60
N SER A 411 -3.12 7.71 20.42
CA SER A 411 -4.30 8.37 20.99
C SER A 411 -3.99 9.76 21.50
N HIS A 412 -5.01 10.60 21.71
CA HIS A 412 -4.85 11.93 22.33
C HIS A 412 -3.73 12.76 21.69
N ASN A 413 -3.70 12.79 20.36
CA ASN A 413 -2.66 13.44 19.55
C ASN A 413 -1.21 13.01 19.88
N THR A 414 -1.03 11.77 20.36
CA THR A 414 0.23 11.22 20.87
C THR A 414 0.45 9.79 20.37
N THR A 415 1.70 9.44 20.08
CA THR A 415 2.17 8.09 19.72
C THR A 415 2.77 7.42 20.94
N TRP A 416 2.00 6.52 21.57
CA TRP A 416 2.35 5.90 22.85
C TRP A 416 3.18 4.62 22.70
N ALA A 417 2.98 3.90 21.61
CA ALA A 417 3.76 2.71 21.28
C ALA A 417 4.12 2.76 19.79
N ARG A 418 5.41 2.93 19.51
CA ARG A 418 5.96 3.01 18.16
C ARG A 418 6.70 1.73 17.79
N MET A 419 6.95 1.59 16.49
CA MET A 419 7.79 0.57 15.89
C MET A 419 8.96 1.21 15.14
N PRO A 420 10.13 0.55 15.05
CA PRO A 420 11.34 1.18 14.55
C PRO A 420 11.38 1.41 13.03
N GLY A 421 10.44 0.85 12.26
CA GLY A 421 10.48 0.91 10.80
C GLY A 421 11.85 0.48 10.22
N LYS A 422 12.40 1.28 9.31
CA LYS A 422 13.73 1.02 8.69
C LYS A 422 14.92 1.24 9.63
N GLU A 423 14.74 1.99 10.72
CA GLU A 423 15.83 2.43 11.58
C GLU A 423 16.47 1.28 12.35
N PHE A 424 15.72 0.22 12.62
CA PHE A 424 16.22 -0.95 13.34
C PHE A 424 17.45 -1.56 12.65
N LYS A 425 17.37 -1.85 11.34
CA LYS A 425 18.50 -2.47 10.62
C LYS A 425 19.68 -1.52 10.44
N ARG A 426 19.43 -0.22 10.36
CA ARG A 426 20.47 0.79 10.13
C ARG A 426 21.28 1.11 11.39
N TYR A 427 20.65 1.06 12.56
CA TYR A 427 21.23 1.56 13.81
C TYR A 427 21.19 0.54 14.95
N ASN A 428 20.72 -0.68 14.70
CA ASN A 428 20.55 -1.73 15.68
C ASN A 428 19.74 -1.30 16.92
N LEU A 429 18.71 -0.47 16.71
CA LEU A 429 17.95 0.17 17.78
C LEU A 429 16.92 -0.78 18.40
N THR A 430 17.37 -1.62 19.33
CA THR A 430 16.48 -2.46 20.16
C THR A 430 15.50 -1.63 20.99
N ARG A 431 15.87 -0.40 21.36
CA ARG A 431 15.09 0.54 22.19
C ARG A 431 13.82 1.12 21.54
N LYS A 432 13.59 0.84 20.25
CA LYS A 432 12.45 1.39 19.49
C LYS A 432 11.27 0.44 19.33
N PHE A 433 11.38 -0.80 19.81
CA PHE A 433 10.26 -1.74 19.78
C PHE A 433 9.36 -1.60 21.01
N SER A 434 8.07 -1.78 20.81
CA SER A 434 7.10 -1.93 21.91
C SER A 434 6.70 -3.40 22.00
N THR A 435 7.60 -4.24 22.53
CA THR A 435 7.49 -5.70 22.58
C THR A 435 8.39 -6.27 23.70
N PRO A 436 8.19 -7.52 24.16
CA PRO A 436 9.13 -8.20 25.05
C PRO A 436 10.46 -8.49 24.35
N LEU A 437 11.54 -8.35 25.11
CA LEU A 437 12.90 -8.64 24.67
C LEU A 437 13.42 -9.86 25.45
N ILE A 438 14.12 -10.75 24.73
CA ILE A 438 14.80 -11.92 25.31
C ILE A 438 16.28 -11.66 25.22
N ASP A 439 16.93 -11.57 26.38
CA ASP A 439 18.36 -11.24 26.52
C ASP A 439 18.70 -9.86 25.92
N GLY A 440 17.75 -8.91 26.00
CA GLY A 440 17.90 -7.55 25.49
C GLY A 440 17.62 -7.38 23.99
N TRP A 441 17.20 -8.43 23.30
CA TRP A 441 16.95 -8.40 21.84
C TRP A 441 15.49 -8.72 21.49
N PRO A 442 14.91 -7.99 20.52
CA PRO A 442 13.65 -8.42 19.90
C PRO A 442 13.94 -9.65 19.02
N ARG A 443 13.14 -10.70 19.15
CA ARG A 443 13.35 -11.96 18.41
C ARG A 443 12.37 -12.11 17.25
N GLU A 444 12.81 -12.82 16.23
CA GLU A 444 11.98 -13.26 15.09
C GLU A 444 12.13 -14.76 14.87
N PRO A 445 11.11 -15.40 14.28
CA PRO A 445 11.27 -16.73 13.73
C PRO A 445 12.40 -16.72 12.69
N PRO A 446 13.25 -17.75 12.59
CA PRO A 446 14.17 -17.91 11.47
C PRO A 446 13.41 -18.01 10.12
N LYS A 447 14.05 -17.68 8.99
CA LYS A 447 13.39 -17.75 7.67
C LYS A 447 12.92 -19.17 7.39
N GLY A 448 11.71 -19.33 6.88
CA GLY A 448 11.15 -20.64 6.49
C GLY A 448 10.83 -21.60 7.63
N LYS A 449 10.80 -21.15 8.90
CA LYS A 449 10.37 -21.97 10.04
C LYS A 449 8.89 -21.75 10.37
N LYS A 450 8.31 -22.72 11.08
CA LYS A 450 6.97 -22.63 11.71
C LYS A 450 6.89 -21.36 12.57
N LEU A 451 5.69 -20.84 12.72
CA LEU A 451 5.44 -19.47 13.18
C LEU A 451 4.49 -19.46 14.37
N GLY A 452 4.19 -18.27 14.89
CA GLY A 452 3.16 -18.09 15.90
C GLY A 452 1.76 -18.45 15.39
N TYR A 453 0.79 -18.52 16.29
CA TYR A 453 -0.60 -18.74 15.92
C TYR A 453 -1.57 -18.06 16.90
N THR A 454 -2.79 -17.81 16.43
CA THR A 454 -3.90 -17.33 17.26
C THR A 454 -4.51 -18.50 18.01
N ARG A 455 -4.59 -18.39 19.34
CA ARG A 455 -5.29 -19.39 20.18
C ARG A 455 -6.76 -19.08 20.29
N THR A 456 -7.07 -17.87 20.75
CA THR A 456 -8.43 -17.44 21.04
C THR A 456 -8.58 -15.99 20.61
N ILE A 457 -9.74 -15.66 20.04
CA ILE A 457 -10.07 -14.30 19.66
C ILE A 457 -11.55 -14.01 19.89
N LYS A 458 -11.85 -12.83 20.42
CA LYS A 458 -13.21 -12.38 20.67
C LYS A 458 -13.32 -10.87 20.51
N SER A 459 -14.12 -10.40 19.56
CA SER A 459 -14.53 -8.99 19.53
C SER A 459 -15.64 -8.73 20.54
N PHE A 460 -15.64 -7.57 21.19
CA PHE A 460 -16.73 -7.17 22.07
C PHE A 460 -17.70 -6.26 21.32
N SER A 461 -18.94 -6.72 21.16
CA SER A 461 -19.98 -6.00 20.45
C SER A 461 -20.19 -4.59 21.03
N GLY A 462 -20.15 -3.57 20.15
CA GLY A 462 -20.46 -2.18 20.49
C GLY A 462 -19.38 -1.45 21.31
N GLN A 463 -18.21 -2.05 21.54
CA GLN A 463 -17.17 -1.46 22.40
C GLN A 463 -15.88 -1.08 21.68
N GLY A 464 -15.66 -1.43 20.41
CA GLY A 464 -14.37 -1.24 19.74
C GLY A 464 -13.24 -2.17 20.19
N GLY A 465 -13.40 -2.78 21.37
CA GLY A 465 -12.45 -3.66 22.02
C GLY A 465 -12.59 -5.15 21.69
N GLY A 466 -11.82 -5.95 22.41
CA GLY A 466 -11.81 -7.40 22.27
C GLY A 466 -10.74 -8.07 23.13
N TYR A 467 -10.65 -9.38 22.97
CA TYR A 467 -9.65 -10.23 23.58
C TYR A 467 -8.92 -11.04 22.51
N VAL A 468 -7.60 -11.15 22.64
CA VAL A 468 -6.73 -11.94 21.76
C VAL A 468 -5.76 -12.73 22.63
N SER A 469 -5.70 -14.04 22.42
CA SER A 469 -4.68 -14.94 22.96
C SER A 469 -3.86 -15.50 21.82
N ILE A 470 -2.54 -15.38 21.91
CA ILE A 470 -1.58 -15.74 20.88
C ILE A 470 -0.43 -16.53 21.48
N ASP A 471 0.09 -17.48 20.70
CA ASP A 471 1.29 -18.24 21.00
C ASP A 471 2.36 -17.89 19.98
N SER A 472 3.57 -17.61 20.48
CA SER A 472 4.75 -17.28 19.70
C SER A 472 6.00 -18.03 20.18
N SER A 473 5.81 -19.18 20.82
CA SER A 473 6.90 -20.01 21.36
C SER A 473 7.93 -20.31 20.27
N VAL A 474 7.46 -20.62 19.06
CA VAL A 474 8.31 -20.89 17.90
C VAL A 474 9.00 -19.63 17.38
N ASN A 475 8.29 -18.50 17.33
CA ASN A 475 8.84 -17.21 16.89
C ASN A 475 9.98 -16.74 17.80
N LEU A 476 9.86 -17.00 19.10
CA LEU A 476 10.84 -16.61 20.11
C LEU A 476 11.90 -17.71 20.36
N ASN A 477 11.70 -18.92 19.82
CA ASN A 477 12.54 -20.09 20.01
C ASN A 477 12.73 -20.45 21.50
N ILE A 478 11.61 -20.51 22.23
CA ILE A 478 11.55 -20.90 23.65
C ILE A 478 10.43 -21.92 23.87
N THR A 479 10.39 -22.55 25.06
CA THR A 479 9.44 -23.63 25.36
C THR A 479 7.99 -23.16 25.33
N LEU A 480 7.69 -22.02 25.94
CA LEU A 480 6.37 -21.37 25.90
C LEU A 480 6.54 -19.86 25.79
N ALA A 481 5.81 -19.25 24.88
CA ALA A 481 5.58 -17.82 24.80
C ALA A 481 4.11 -17.56 24.48
N GLN A 482 3.32 -17.26 25.49
CA GLN A 482 1.91 -16.90 25.32
C GLN A 482 1.72 -15.42 25.67
N ARG A 483 0.87 -14.75 24.90
CA ARG A 483 0.36 -13.43 25.24
C ARG A 483 -1.15 -13.42 25.18
N ASP A 484 -1.76 -12.92 26.24
CA ASP A 484 -3.17 -12.59 26.29
C ASP A 484 -3.32 -11.07 26.36
N ILE A 485 -4.17 -10.50 25.51
CA ILE A 485 -4.48 -9.06 25.51
C ILE A 485 -5.98 -8.87 25.61
N LEU A 486 -6.38 -8.01 26.53
CA LEU A 486 -7.71 -7.44 26.62
C LEU A 486 -7.64 -5.96 26.25
N VAL A 487 -8.46 -5.54 25.30
CA VAL A 487 -8.69 -4.14 24.95
C VAL A 487 -10.14 -3.81 25.27
N ASP A 488 -10.36 -2.87 26.17
CA ASP A 488 -11.68 -2.35 26.54
C ASP A 488 -11.72 -0.87 26.21
N MET A 489 -12.56 -0.46 25.25
CA MET A 489 -12.71 0.95 24.86
C MET A 489 -14.06 1.54 25.31
N ILE A 490 -14.70 0.95 26.33
CA ILE A 490 -15.82 1.60 26.99
C ILE A 490 -15.28 2.79 27.80
N LYS A 491 -15.79 3.97 27.45
CA LYS A 491 -15.46 5.21 28.17
C LYS A 491 -15.94 5.14 29.63
N ARG A 492 -15.01 5.38 30.58
CA ARG A 492 -15.28 5.43 32.02
C ARG A 492 -14.64 6.68 32.62
N GLY A 493 -15.44 7.72 32.83
CA GLY A 493 -14.94 9.02 33.27
C GLY A 493 -13.91 9.57 32.27
N ASN A 494 -12.67 9.75 32.72
CA ASN A 494 -11.54 10.23 31.92
C ASN A 494 -10.74 9.10 31.24
N ILE A 495 -11.16 7.85 31.38
CA ILE A 495 -10.51 6.69 30.75
C ILE A 495 -11.26 6.36 29.46
N ASP A 496 -10.60 6.58 28.32
CA ASP A 496 -11.16 6.22 27.00
C ASP A 496 -10.88 4.75 26.65
N THR A 497 -9.76 4.17 27.12
CA THR A 497 -9.36 2.79 26.81
C THR A 497 -8.53 2.17 27.93
N ILE A 498 -8.73 0.87 28.18
CA ILE A 498 -7.87 0.01 29.00
C ILE A 498 -7.25 -1.06 28.11
N ILE A 499 -5.93 -1.23 28.22
CA ILE A 499 -5.18 -2.32 27.59
C ILE A 499 -4.54 -3.14 28.71
N ALA A 500 -4.95 -4.40 28.86
CA ALA A 500 -4.30 -5.34 29.77
C ALA A 500 -3.55 -6.39 28.95
N ILE A 501 -2.27 -6.59 29.27
CA ILE A 501 -1.39 -7.56 28.60
C ILE A 501 -0.83 -8.50 29.66
N GLN A 502 -1.00 -9.79 29.44
CA GLN A 502 -0.38 -10.85 30.23
C GLN A 502 0.53 -11.67 29.33
N ASP A 503 1.82 -11.64 29.64
CA ASP A 503 2.83 -12.45 28.96
C ASP A 503 3.28 -13.61 29.85
N GLN A 504 3.29 -14.82 29.30
CA GLN A 504 3.82 -16.01 29.95
C GLN A 504 4.97 -16.58 29.13
N PHE A 505 6.13 -16.68 29.78
CA PHE A 505 7.34 -17.26 29.20
C PHE A 505 7.80 -18.45 30.04
N VAL A 506 8.11 -19.57 29.37
CA VAL A 506 8.77 -20.72 29.99
C VAL A 506 9.92 -21.14 29.09
N ASN A 507 11.08 -21.37 29.68
CA ASN A 507 12.16 -22.04 28.99
C ASN A 507 13.00 -22.90 29.94
N ASN A 508 13.69 -23.89 29.38
CA ASN A 508 14.66 -24.71 30.12
C ASN A 508 16.01 -24.00 30.33
N LEU A 509 16.26 -22.92 29.58
CA LEU A 509 17.42 -22.04 29.75
C LEU A 509 17.02 -20.78 30.54
N SER A 510 17.98 -20.25 31.31
CA SER A 510 17.82 -18.94 31.95
C SER A 510 17.92 -17.82 30.92
N HIS A 511 17.02 -16.84 31.03
CA HIS A 511 16.96 -15.66 30.16
C HIS A 511 16.68 -14.40 30.95
N PHE A 512 17.10 -13.26 30.40
CA PHE A 512 16.65 -11.95 30.86
C PHE A 512 15.43 -11.50 30.06
N TRP A 513 14.29 -11.35 30.73
CA TRP A 513 13.03 -10.90 30.13
C TRP A 513 12.86 -9.41 30.39
N HIS A 514 12.74 -8.61 29.32
CA HIS A 514 12.37 -7.20 29.44
C HIS A 514 11.04 -6.97 28.74
N TRP A 515 10.13 -6.23 29.36
CA TRP A 515 8.99 -5.66 28.64
C TRP A 515 9.30 -4.20 28.31
N GLN A 516 9.22 -3.84 27.03
CA GLN A 516 9.57 -2.50 26.57
C GLN A 516 8.37 -1.82 25.92
N LEU A 517 8.17 -0.55 26.24
CA LEU A 517 7.30 0.38 25.54
C LEU A 517 8.16 1.49 24.94
N SER A 518 7.96 1.82 23.66
CA SER A 518 8.70 2.90 23.00
C SER A 518 7.73 4.01 22.57
N PRO A 519 7.44 4.98 23.44
CA PRO A 519 6.68 6.15 23.03
C PRO A 519 7.53 7.07 22.14
N ASP A 520 6.89 7.97 21.41
CA ASP A 520 7.62 9.00 20.66
C ASP A 520 8.19 10.06 21.63
N PRO A 521 9.52 10.24 21.72
CA PRO A 521 10.14 11.16 22.66
C PRO A 521 9.88 12.64 22.31
N GLY A 522 9.44 12.95 21.09
CA GLY A 522 8.99 14.29 20.70
C GLY A 522 7.51 14.54 21.03
N GLU A 523 6.80 13.53 21.56
CA GLU A 523 5.37 13.62 21.90
C GLU A 523 5.09 13.29 23.37
N THR A 524 6.06 12.73 24.08
CA THR A 524 5.87 12.22 25.44
C THR A 524 6.93 12.66 26.43
N ASN A 525 6.53 12.75 27.70
CA ASN A 525 7.41 12.96 28.84
C ASN A 525 7.20 11.82 29.85
N ILE A 526 8.28 11.20 30.31
CA ILE A 526 8.26 10.06 31.23
C ILE A 526 8.76 10.55 32.59
N THR A 527 7.95 10.32 33.62
CA THR A 527 8.32 10.57 35.02
C THR A 527 8.27 9.26 35.80
N LEU A 528 9.30 8.97 36.58
CA LEU A 528 9.30 7.81 37.48
C LEU A 528 8.40 8.11 38.67
N GLY A 529 7.52 7.18 39.00
CA GLY A 529 6.64 7.27 40.16
C GLY A 529 7.35 6.82 41.44
N ASN A 530 6.98 7.42 42.57
CA ASN A 530 7.47 7.06 43.91
C ASN A 530 6.51 6.06 44.56
N GLY A 531 6.42 4.84 44.00
CA GLY A 531 5.52 3.78 44.47
C GLY A 531 6.22 2.70 45.29
N ASN A 532 5.58 2.26 46.39
CA ASN A 532 6.02 1.19 47.29
C ASN A 532 6.34 -0.13 46.57
N ASN A 533 7.61 -0.38 46.23
CA ASN A 533 8.16 -1.62 45.65
C ASN A 533 7.61 -2.04 44.27
N VAL A 534 6.88 -1.17 43.56
CA VAL A 534 6.48 -1.38 42.16
C VAL A 534 7.07 -0.26 41.32
N SER A 535 7.85 -0.61 40.29
CA SER A 535 8.33 0.34 39.29
C SER A 535 7.13 0.93 38.55
N THR A 536 6.68 2.09 39.01
CA THR A 536 5.63 2.86 38.35
C THR A 536 6.29 3.97 37.53
N PHE A 537 5.77 4.22 36.33
CA PHE A 537 6.15 5.37 35.53
C PHE A 537 4.86 6.01 34.98
N ILE A 538 4.84 7.33 34.94
CA ILE A 538 3.77 8.12 34.33
C ILE A 538 4.32 8.66 33.03
N ILE A 539 3.69 8.28 31.91
CA ILE A 539 3.96 8.86 30.60
C ILE A 539 2.86 9.88 30.32
N ARG A 540 3.23 11.13 30.04
CA ARG A 540 2.32 12.19 29.62
C ARG A 540 2.53 12.53 28.15
N GLY A 541 1.46 12.70 27.40
CA GLY A 541 1.46 13.09 25.99
C GLY A 541 1.50 14.61 25.78
N ARG A 542 1.39 15.06 24.52
CA ARG A 542 1.50 16.48 24.11
C ARG A 542 0.52 17.43 24.83
N ASN A 543 -0.61 16.92 25.28
CA ASN A 543 -1.67 17.72 25.91
C ASN A 543 -1.72 17.57 27.44
N GLY A 544 -0.67 17.00 28.06
CA GLY A 544 -0.68 16.66 29.49
C GLY A 544 -1.60 15.48 29.85
N SER A 545 -2.22 14.86 28.84
CA SER A 545 -2.97 13.60 28.89
C SER A 545 -2.09 12.42 29.24
#